data_AF-M4SUV6-F1
#
_entry.id   AF-M4SUV6-F1
#
_cell.length_a   1.000
_cell.length_b   1.000
_cell.length_c   1.000
_cell.angle_alpha   90.00
_cell.angle_beta   90.00
_cell.angle_gamma   90.00
#
_symmetry.space_group_name_H-M   'P 1'
#
loop_
_entity.id
_entity.type
_entity.pdbx_description
1 polymer ?
#
loop_
_entity_poly.entity_id
_entity_poly.type
_entity_poly.pdbx_seq_one_letter_code
_entity_poly.pdbx_strand_id
1 'polypeptide(L)'
;SSVRSRRNQKGWDGHQSNTKGTDRSTGCKGTNVGKSVLGDLLCLCVVTLEKNDAKPCGFDTTNVKTHGWTAIINSHQKNAWETTKAECGKQPQQKLSAAAIRAALAGFDAALKGTTAADIAADIGAFLGEHSAQTCGATNDPAKCVDYSEVLNLKGAGNNQLTWYNKMAAAADAIEELQSYIWQAQAIEAILKRLATDSDVLYEALTVSEAEQTQKAVQSKADKQDCDRHNTNETCTTGDCKWEGKDGKKECKPKEGEGQTNITAETGAGAAGGAGATVWGSHFNDKEKCKKMNEGKEKPVCVWKK
;
A
#
# COMPACT_ATOMS: atom_id res chain seq x y z
N SER A 1 -1.49 -22.87 14.09
CA SER A 1 -0.71 -23.46 12.99
C SER A 1 -1.55 -23.58 11.74
N SER A 2 -1.32 -22.77 10.70
CA SER A 2 -1.63 -23.01 9.28
C SER A 2 -1.77 -21.69 8.50
N VAL A 3 -0.64 -21.00 8.25
CA VAL A 3 -0.49 -20.08 7.09
C VAL A 3 0.98 -20.09 6.67
N ARG A 4 1.50 -21.27 6.30
CA ARG A 4 2.76 -21.39 5.56
C ARG A 4 2.63 -22.55 4.61
N SER A 5 2.58 -22.22 3.32
CA SER A 5 3.01 -23.03 2.17
C SER A 5 2.01 -22.93 1.02
N ARG A 6 2.00 -21.79 0.33
CA ARG A 6 1.75 -21.70 -1.12
C ARG A 6 2.54 -20.52 -1.68
N ARG A 7 3.85 -20.49 -1.41
CA ARG A 7 4.75 -19.59 -2.12
C ARG A 7 5.41 -20.40 -3.24
N ASN A 8 4.92 -20.16 -4.45
CA ASN A 8 5.63 -20.24 -5.73
C ASN A 8 6.41 -21.52 -6.05
N GLN A 9 5.74 -22.46 -6.70
CA GLN A 9 6.33 -23.29 -7.77
C GLN A 9 5.31 -23.42 -8.91
N LYS A 10 5.17 -22.36 -9.72
CA LYS A 10 4.78 -22.53 -11.12
C LYS A 10 6.00 -22.19 -11.96
N GLY A 11 6.97 -23.09 -11.90
CA GLY A 11 8.11 -23.07 -12.80
C GLY A 11 7.64 -23.55 -14.17
N TRP A 12 7.79 -22.66 -15.16
CA TRP A 12 7.79 -22.95 -16.61
C TRP A 12 6.85 -24.06 -17.09
N ASP A 13 5.65 -23.68 -17.57
CA ASP A 13 4.91 -24.49 -18.52
C ASP A 13 5.36 -24.09 -19.94
N GLY A 14 6.08 -24.97 -20.64
CA GLY A 14 6.63 -24.69 -21.99
C GLY A 14 5.60 -24.25 -23.06
N HIS A 15 4.32 -24.20 -22.70
CA HIS A 15 3.22 -23.66 -23.50
C HIS A 15 3.13 -22.13 -23.49
N GLN A 16 3.69 -21.44 -22.49
CA GLN A 16 3.53 -19.98 -22.32
C GLN A 16 4.65 -19.12 -22.94
N SER A 17 5.78 -19.70 -23.35
CA SER A 17 6.95 -18.98 -23.88
C SER A 17 7.04 -18.91 -25.41
N ASN A 18 6.14 -19.55 -26.15
CA ASN A 18 6.46 -19.95 -27.51
C ASN A 18 6.17 -18.86 -28.56
N THR A 19 7.15 -17.99 -28.79
CA THR A 19 7.28 -17.18 -30.00
C THR A 19 7.64 -18.11 -31.17
N LYS A 20 6.63 -18.59 -31.90
CA LYS A 20 6.82 -19.57 -32.98
C LYS A 20 7.01 -18.86 -34.32
N GLY A 21 8.04 -19.24 -35.06
CA GLY A 21 8.30 -18.73 -36.41
C GLY A 21 9.40 -19.53 -37.09
N THR A 22 9.48 -19.45 -38.42
CA THR A 22 10.56 -20.05 -39.21
C THR A 22 11.90 -19.34 -38.97
N ASP A 23 11.85 -18.13 -38.42
CA ASP A 23 12.99 -17.32 -37.99
C ASP A 23 12.56 -16.39 -36.84
N ARG A 24 13.51 -15.62 -36.31
CA ARG A 24 13.25 -14.66 -35.24
C ARG A 24 12.26 -13.57 -35.65
N SER A 25 12.37 -13.04 -36.87
CA SER A 25 11.51 -11.94 -37.35
C SER A 25 10.04 -12.36 -37.45
N THR A 26 9.79 -13.62 -37.81
CA THR A 26 8.45 -14.22 -37.88
C THR A 26 7.94 -14.66 -36.52
N GLY A 27 8.84 -15.14 -35.66
CA GLY A 27 8.51 -15.53 -34.28
C GLY A 27 8.20 -14.35 -33.36
N CYS A 28 8.81 -13.20 -33.61
CA CYS A 28 8.76 -12.02 -32.75
C CYS A 28 7.81 -10.93 -33.25
N LYS A 29 6.73 -11.32 -33.92
CA LYS A 29 5.67 -10.41 -34.39
C LYS A 29 4.29 -11.06 -34.38
N GLY A 30 3.27 -10.26 -34.68
CA GLY A 30 1.93 -10.76 -34.93
C GLY A 30 1.27 -11.36 -33.69
N THR A 31 0.48 -12.41 -33.88
CA THR A 31 -0.13 -13.17 -32.77
C THR A 31 0.85 -14.03 -31.97
N ASN A 32 2.15 -14.02 -32.28
CA ASN A 32 3.16 -14.81 -31.55
C ASN A 32 3.70 -14.10 -30.30
N VAL A 33 3.50 -12.79 -30.18
CA VAL A 33 4.06 -11.95 -29.11
C VAL A 33 2.97 -11.44 -28.15
N GLY A 34 3.37 -10.83 -27.03
CA GLY A 34 2.41 -10.24 -26.09
C GLY A 34 1.64 -11.27 -25.24
N LYS A 35 1.96 -12.56 -25.37
CA LYS A 35 1.36 -13.65 -24.57
C LYS A 35 1.98 -13.74 -23.18
N SER A 36 3.30 -13.61 -23.09
CA SER A 36 4.05 -13.63 -21.84
C SER A 36 5.29 -12.75 -21.93
N VAL A 37 5.71 -12.18 -20.79
CA VAL A 37 6.98 -11.44 -20.70
C VAL A 37 8.16 -12.34 -21.05
N LEU A 38 8.10 -13.63 -20.73
CA LEU A 38 9.15 -14.58 -21.09
C LEU A 38 9.29 -14.72 -22.60
N GLY A 39 8.19 -14.92 -23.34
CA GLY A 39 8.23 -15.01 -24.80
C GLY A 39 8.84 -13.76 -25.42
N ASP A 40 8.39 -12.59 -24.97
CA ASP A 40 8.89 -11.30 -25.44
C ASP A 40 10.39 -11.09 -25.07
N LEU A 41 10.82 -11.53 -23.88
CA LEU A 41 12.24 -11.50 -23.48
C LEU A 41 13.11 -12.46 -24.30
N LEU A 42 12.60 -13.60 -24.78
CA LEU A 42 13.36 -14.44 -25.71
C LEU A 42 13.62 -13.67 -27.01
N CYS A 43 12.60 -13.00 -27.55
CA CYS A 43 12.71 -12.15 -28.73
C CYS A 43 13.69 -10.98 -28.57
N LEU A 44 13.80 -10.40 -27.38
CA LEU A 44 14.73 -9.31 -27.09
C LEU A 44 16.14 -9.81 -26.78
N CYS A 45 16.26 -10.77 -25.88
CA CYS A 45 17.52 -11.00 -25.18
C CYS A 45 18.29 -12.23 -25.64
N VAL A 46 17.62 -13.22 -26.26
CA VAL A 46 18.29 -14.48 -26.57
C VAL A 46 19.35 -14.29 -27.66
N VAL A 47 20.57 -14.73 -27.37
CA VAL A 47 21.68 -14.81 -28.32
C VAL A 47 21.61 -16.19 -28.97
N THR A 48 21.62 -16.22 -30.31
CA THR A 48 21.46 -17.44 -31.12
C THR A 48 22.64 -17.59 -32.05
N LEU A 49 22.78 -18.75 -32.71
CA LEU A 49 23.88 -19.04 -33.62
C LEU A 49 23.99 -18.00 -34.76
N GLU A 50 22.84 -17.54 -35.27
CA GLU A 50 22.75 -16.62 -36.40
C GLU A 50 23.20 -15.19 -36.08
N LYS A 51 23.15 -14.78 -34.80
CA LYS A 51 23.61 -13.45 -34.36
C LYS A 51 24.11 -13.54 -32.92
N ASN A 52 25.38 -13.90 -32.84
CA ASN A 52 26.09 -14.36 -31.65
C ASN A 52 27.18 -13.37 -31.16
N ASP A 53 27.37 -12.30 -31.93
CA ASP A 53 28.35 -11.23 -31.78
C ASP A 53 27.83 -10.07 -30.93
N ALA A 54 26.51 -9.99 -30.71
CA ALA A 54 25.85 -8.95 -29.92
C ALA A 54 25.20 -9.49 -28.64
N LYS A 55 25.21 -8.66 -27.58
CA LYS A 55 24.55 -8.89 -26.29
C LYS A 55 23.41 -7.88 -26.11
N PRO A 56 22.23 -8.09 -26.69
CA PRO A 56 21.17 -7.07 -26.78
C PRO A 56 20.63 -6.60 -25.43
N CYS A 57 20.66 -7.47 -24.41
CA CYS A 57 20.26 -7.14 -23.05
C CYS A 57 21.46 -7.02 -22.10
N GLY A 58 22.68 -6.85 -22.64
CA GLY A 58 23.91 -6.71 -21.86
C GLY A 58 24.53 -8.02 -21.37
N PHE A 59 23.92 -9.17 -21.66
CA PHE A 59 24.42 -10.51 -21.31
C PHE A 59 24.31 -11.49 -22.49
N ASP A 60 24.97 -12.64 -22.35
CA ASP A 60 24.94 -13.74 -23.32
C ASP A 60 24.05 -14.89 -22.78
N THR A 61 23.47 -15.67 -23.67
CA THR A 61 22.72 -16.90 -23.36
C THR A 61 23.52 -18.10 -23.84
N THR A 62 24.64 -18.41 -23.19
CA THR A 62 25.64 -19.40 -23.65
C THR A 62 25.06 -20.78 -23.97
N ASN A 63 24.09 -21.25 -23.19
CA ASN A 63 23.40 -22.54 -23.41
C ASN A 63 22.45 -22.56 -24.62
N VAL A 64 22.25 -21.42 -25.27
CA VAL A 64 21.33 -21.23 -26.40
C VAL A 64 22.07 -20.69 -27.63
N LYS A 65 23.17 -19.97 -27.43
CA LYS A 65 24.01 -19.35 -28.47
C LYS A 65 24.49 -20.32 -29.56
N THR A 66 24.65 -21.60 -29.23
CA THR A 66 25.07 -22.64 -30.18
C THR A 66 23.92 -23.18 -31.05
N HIS A 67 22.69 -22.72 -30.83
CA HIS A 67 21.49 -23.19 -31.51
C HIS A 67 20.91 -22.10 -32.40
N GLY A 68 20.41 -22.51 -33.57
CA GLY A 68 19.60 -21.65 -34.42
C GLY A 68 18.20 -21.46 -33.84
N TRP A 69 17.51 -20.40 -34.26
CA TRP A 69 16.22 -19.97 -33.70
C TRP A 69 15.18 -21.10 -33.63
N THR A 70 15.00 -21.85 -34.73
CA THR A 70 14.01 -22.92 -34.84
C THR A 70 14.32 -24.13 -33.94
N ALA A 71 15.58 -24.27 -33.50
CA ALA A 71 16.00 -25.31 -32.55
C ALA A 71 15.80 -24.91 -31.09
N ILE A 72 15.43 -23.65 -30.79
CA ILE A 72 15.23 -23.16 -29.42
C ILE A 72 13.85 -23.60 -28.91
N ILE A 73 13.81 -24.80 -28.35
CA ILE A 73 12.62 -25.40 -27.77
C ILE A 73 12.85 -25.75 -26.30
N ASN A 74 11.75 -25.95 -25.56
CA ASN A 74 11.74 -26.61 -24.26
C ASN A 74 12.89 -26.19 -23.31
N SER A 75 13.84 -27.08 -23.08
CA SER A 75 15.00 -26.88 -22.20
C SER A 75 15.83 -25.64 -22.56
N HIS A 76 15.97 -25.32 -23.85
CA HIS A 76 16.68 -24.11 -24.30
C HIS A 76 15.97 -22.84 -23.82
N GLN A 77 14.65 -22.79 -23.95
CA GLN A 77 13.83 -21.67 -23.49
C GLN A 77 13.91 -21.52 -21.97
N LYS A 78 13.85 -22.64 -21.24
CA LYS A 78 14.03 -22.64 -19.79
C LYS A 78 15.42 -22.13 -19.39
N ASN A 79 16.49 -22.55 -20.07
CA ASN A 79 17.84 -22.11 -19.78
C ASN A 79 18.05 -20.61 -20.10
N ALA A 80 17.49 -20.13 -21.21
CA ALA A 80 17.48 -18.70 -21.52
C ALA A 80 16.77 -17.90 -20.44
N TRP A 81 15.62 -18.40 -19.95
CA TRP A 81 14.89 -17.78 -18.85
C TRP A 81 15.70 -17.70 -17.56
N GLU A 82 16.28 -18.82 -17.10
CA GLU A 82 17.04 -18.83 -15.85
C GLU A 82 18.27 -17.92 -15.94
N THR A 83 18.93 -17.87 -17.11
CA THR A 83 20.01 -16.92 -17.37
C THR A 83 19.51 -15.48 -17.28
N THR A 84 18.43 -15.15 -17.99
CA THR A 84 17.84 -13.80 -18.00
C THR A 84 17.42 -13.37 -16.60
N LYS A 85 16.77 -14.26 -15.85
CA LYS A 85 16.34 -14.01 -14.47
C LYS A 85 17.53 -13.75 -13.55
N ALA A 86 18.61 -14.51 -13.67
CA ALA A 86 19.82 -14.31 -12.88
C ALA A 86 20.47 -12.95 -13.18
N GLU A 87 20.55 -12.56 -14.46
CA GLU A 87 21.11 -11.28 -14.88
C GLU A 87 20.24 -10.09 -14.48
N CYS A 88 18.92 -10.18 -14.66
CA CYS A 88 17.97 -9.19 -14.16
C CYS A 88 18.03 -9.05 -12.63
N GLY A 89 18.32 -10.14 -11.91
CA GLY A 89 18.50 -10.11 -10.46
C GLY A 89 19.69 -9.28 -9.96
N LYS A 90 20.64 -8.95 -10.84
CA LYS A 90 21.75 -8.04 -10.54
C LYS A 90 21.34 -6.56 -10.60
N GLN A 91 20.21 -6.24 -11.22
CA GLN A 91 19.67 -4.90 -11.25
C GLN A 91 19.01 -4.54 -9.92
N PRO A 92 18.95 -3.25 -9.53
CA PRO A 92 18.20 -2.81 -8.36
C PRO A 92 16.75 -3.31 -8.40
N GLN A 93 16.35 -4.07 -7.38
CA GLN A 93 15.00 -4.63 -7.30
C GLN A 93 14.09 -3.69 -6.52
N GLN A 94 12.97 -3.33 -7.11
CA GLN A 94 11.91 -2.65 -6.38
C GLN A 94 11.10 -3.65 -5.56
N LYS A 95 10.65 -3.24 -4.38
CA LYS A 95 9.70 -4.03 -3.60
C LYS A 95 8.38 -4.12 -4.37
N LEU A 96 7.85 -5.34 -4.50
CA LEU A 96 6.57 -5.58 -5.16
C LEU A 96 5.46 -4.75 -4.49
N SER A 97 4.82 -3.93 -5.30
CA SER A 97 3.67 -3.09 -4.95
C SER A 97 2.88 -2.77 -6.21
N ALA A 98 1.63 -2.31 -6.07
CA ALA A 98 0.84 -1.85 -7.21
C ALA A 98 1.54 -0.71 -7.96
N ALA A 99 2.11 0.24 -7.23
CA ALA A 99 2.88 1.35 -7.81
C ALA A 99 4.09 0.88 -8.63
N ALA A 100 4.85 -0.11 -8.12
CA ALA A 100 5.99 -0.67 -8.85
C ALA A 100 5.56 -1.38 -10.15
N ILE A 101 4.45 -2.13 -10.13
CA ILE A 101 3.92 -2.78 -11.34
C ILE A 101 3.48 -1.72 -12.35
N ARG A 102 2.72 -0.70 -11.94
CA ARG A 102 2.26 0.36 -12.84
C ARG A 102 3.42 1.18 -13.41
N ALA A 103 4.44 1.46 -12.62
CA ALA A 103 5.66 2.12 -13.09
C ALA A 103 6.39 1.26 -14.15
N ALA A 104 6.46 -0.05 -13.97
CA ALA A 104 7.05 -0.96 -14.95
C ALA A 104 6.25 -1.00 -16.26
N LEU A 105 4.91 -1.02 -16.19
CA LEU A 105 4.04 -0.95 -17.36
C LEU A 105 4.19 0.39 -18.10
N ALA A 106 4.21 1.51 -17.38
CA ALA A 106 4.46 2.82 -17.98
C ALA A 106 5.86 2.91 -18.61
N GLY A 107 6.86 2.29 -17.99
CA GLY A 107 8.21 2.17 -18.56
C GLY A 107 8.23 1.34 -19.84
N PHE A 108 7.44 0.27 -19.91
CA PHE A 108 7.24 -0.50 -21.15
C PHE A 108 6.59 0.38 -22.23
N ASP A 109 5.50 1.07 -21.92
CA ASP A 109 4.79 1.94 -22.87
C ASP A 109 5.70 3.05 -23.42
N ALA A 110 6.53 3.65 -22.55
CA ALA A 110 7.53 4.65 -22.95
C ALA A 110 8.70 4.08 -23.76
N ALA A 111 9.00 2.79 -23.61
CA ALA A 111 10.06 2.12 -24.35
C ALA A 111 9.60 1.64 -25.74
N LEU A 112 8.30 1.57 -25.99
CA LEU A 112 7.76 1.31 -27.32
C LEU A 112 8.14 2.45 -28.26
N LYS A 113 8.76 2.07 -29.37
CA LYS A 113 9.16 3.00 -30.43
C LYS A 113 8.29 2.75 -31.65
N GLY A 114 7.77 3.81 -32.24
CA GLY A 114 7.42 3.86 -33.66
C GLY A 114 8.41 4.77 -34.38
N THR A 115 8.54 4.66 -35.70
CA THR A 115 9.31 5.69 -36.43
C THR A 115 8.50 6.97 -36.58
N THR A 116 9.17 8.11 -36.41
CA THR A 116 8.59 9.45 -36.61
C THR A 116 8.41 9.80 -38.08
N ALA A 117 8.95 9.00 -39.00
CA ALA A 117 8.91 9.21 -40.44
C ALA A 117 7.86 8.35 -41.18
N ALA A 118 7.11 7.50 -40.49
CA ALA A 118 6.13 6.62 -41.11
C ALA A 118 4.81 7.35 -41.32
N ASP A 119 4.16 7.03 -42.43
CA ASP A 119 2.75 7.31 -42.59
C ASP A 119 1.98 6.51 -41.52
N ILE A 120 1.27 7.21 -40.64
CA ILE A 120 0.46 6.58 -39.58
C ILE A 120 -0.62 5.67 -40.19
N ALA A 121 -1.16 6.01 -41.36
CA ALA A 121 -2.22 5.25 -42.00
C ALA A 121 -1.73 3.93 -42.63
N ALA A 122 -0.46 3.87 -43.07
CA ALA A 122 0.08 2.70 -43.79
C ALA A 122 1.13 1.91 -42.99
N ASP A 123 1.99 2.63 -42.26
CA ASP A 123 3.26 2.13 -41.78
C ASP A 123 3.45 2.30 -40.27
N ILE A 124 2.40 2.63 -39.52
CA ILE A 124 2.48 2.67 -38.05
C ILE A 124 2.97 1.33 -37.49
N GLY A 125 3.85 1.42 -36.50
CA GLY A 125 4.33 0.25 -35.78
C GLY A 125 4.70 0.56 -34.33
N ALA A 126 4.71 -0.49 -33.51
CA ALA A 126 5.11 -0.44 -32.12
C ALA A 126 6.15 -1.53 -31.85
N PHE A 127 7.39 -1.10 -31.71
CA PHE A 127 8.55 -1.97 -31.55
C PHE A 127 9.19 -1.78 -30.19
N LEU A 128 9.55 -2.89 -29.55
CA LEU A 128 10.45 -2.88 -28.40
C LEU A 128 11.79 -3.45 -28.85
N GLY A 129 12.90 -2.79 -28.49
CA GLY A 129 14.25 -3.22 -28.87
C GLY A 129 14.76 -2.59 -30.18
N GLU A 130 15.83 -3.18 -30.71
CA GLU A 130 16.50 -2.69 -31.91
C GLU A 130 15.66 -2.98 -33.16
N HIS A 131 15.32 -1.94 -33.92
CA HIS A 131 14.50 -2.06 -35.13
C HIS A 131 14.99 -1.05 -36.17
N SER A 132 14.66 -1.28 -37.43
CA SER A 132 15.00 -0.38 -38.54
C SER A 132 13.86 -0.37 -39.56
N ALA A 133 13.67 0.74 -40.28
CA ALA A 133 12.73 0.83 -41.41
C ALA A 133 11.32 0.22 -41.15
N GLN A 134 10.75 0.44 -39.96
CA GLN A 134 9.44 -0.10 -39.55
C GLN A 134 9.31 -1.62 -39.52
N THR A 135 10.43 -2.31 -39.34
CA THR A 135 10.42 -3.75 -39.13
C THR A 135 11.27 -4.13 -37.93
N CYS A 136 10.76 -5.12 -37.19
CA CYS A 136 11.57 -5.83 -36.22
C CYS A 136 12.54 -6.77 -36.96
N GLY A 137 13.64 -6.19 -37.45
CA GLY A 137 14.66 -6.85 -38.26
C GLY A 137 14.42 -6.75 -39.75
N ALA A 138 15.49 -6.79 -40.55
CA ALA A 138 15.40 -6.96 -41.99
C ALA A 138 15.29 -8.46 -42.32
N THR A 139 14.85 -8.81 -43.54
CA THR A 139 14.96 -10.19 -44.03
C THR A 139 16.41 -10.67 -43.88
N ASN A 140 16.63 -11.68 -43.03
CA ASN A 140 17.94 -12.24 -42.65
C ASN A 140 18.79 -11.44 -41.64
N ASP A 141 18.29 -10.34 -41.07
CA ASP A 141 18.93 -9.69 -39.93
C ASP A 141 18.05 -9.89 -38.68
N PRO A 142 18.43 -10.78 -37.74
CA PRO A 142 17.65 -11.03 -36.54
C PRO A 142 17.85 -9.87 -35.56
N ALA A 143 17.28 -8.70 -35.89
CA ALA A 143 17.20 -7.60 -34.94
C ALA A 143 16.50 -8.10 -33.67
N LYS A 144 16.98 -7.58 -32.56
CA LYS A 144 16.69 -8.07 -31.22
C LYS A 144 15.53 -7.25 -30.68
N CYS A 145 14.34 -7.56 -31.17
CA CYS A 145 13.14 -6.76 -30.95
C CYS A 145 11.87 -7.60 -30.85
N VAL A 146 10.77 -6.93 -30.53
CA VAL A 146 9.40 -7.44 -30.58
C VAL A 146 8.55 -6.46 -31.36
N ASP A 147 7.77 -6.95 -32.32
CA ASP A 147 6.81 -6.16 -33.09
C ASP A 147 5.39 -6.40 -32.56
N TYR A 148 4.86 -5.40 -31.86
CA TYR A 148 3.52 -5.42 -31.27
C TYR A 148 2.44 -4.82 -32.17
N SER A 149 2.79 -4.41 -33.39
CA SER A 149 1.90 -3.58 -34.23
C SER A 149 0.58 -4.26 -34.55
N GLU A 150 0.61 -5.57 -34.82
CA GLU A 150 -0.60 -6.36 -35.09
C GLU A 150 -1.41 -6.60 -33.81
N VAL A 151 -0.80 -7.05 -32.70
CA VAL A 151 -1.53 -7.37 -31.46
C VAL A 151 -2.16 -6.11 -30.82
N LEU A 152 -1.51 -4.95 -30.96
CA LEU A 152 -2.04 -3.65 -30.56
C LEU A 152 -3.04 -3.08 -31.58
N ASN A 153 -3.39 -3.85 -32.61
CA ASN A 153 -4.39 -3.46 -33.61
C ASN A 153 -4.08 -2.13 -34.33
N LEU A 154 -2.81 -1.74 -34.48
CA LEU A 154 -2.46 -0.44 -35.06
C LEU A 154 -2.84 -0.35 -36.55
N LYS A 155 -2.99 -1.50 -37.21
CA LYS A 155 -3.38 -1.64 -38.63
C LYS A 155 -4.76 -2.29 -38.85
N GLY A 156 -5.58 -2.43 -37.80
CA GLY A 156 -6.95 -2.95 -37.93
C GLY A 156 -7.11 -4.48 -37.89
N ALA A 157 -6.07 -5.26 -37.55
CA ALA A 157 -6.08 -6.73 -37.51
C ALA A 157 -5.89 -7.37 -36.11
N GLY A 158 -5.89 -6.59 -35.03
CA GLY A 158 -5.57 -7.03 -33.65
C GLY A 158 -6.73 -6.96 -32.66
N ASN A 159 -6.49 -7.44 -31.44
CA ASN A 159 -7.43 -7.35 -30.31
C ASN A 159 -7.15 -6.17 -29.36
N ASN A 160 -6.17 -5.32 -29.71
CA ASN A 160 -5.74 -4.15 -28.92
C ASN A 160 -5.26 -4.52 -27.50
N GLN A 161 -4.68 -5.70 -27.32
CA GLN A 161 -4.38 -6.23 -25.98
C GLN A 161 -3.13 -7.12 -25.94
N LEU A 162 -2.17 -6.72 -25.10
CA LEU A 162 -1.10 -7.61 -24.64
C LEU A 162 -1.59 -8.41 -23.44
N THR A 163 -1.65 -9.74 -23.58
CA THR A 163 -2.17 -10.64 -22.53
C THR A 163 -1.41 -10.46 -21.22
N TRP A 164 -0.08 -10.44 -21.27
CA TRP A 164 0.73 -10.30 -20.05
C TRP A 164 0.58 -8.93 -19.40
N TYR A 165 0.42 -7.86 -20.19
CA TYR A 165 0.22 -6.50 -19.71
C TYR A 165 -1.07 -6.42 -18.89
N ASN A 166 -2.17 -6.91 -19.46
CA ASN A 166 -3.47 -6.93 -18.78
C ASN A 166 -3.44 -7.75 -17.48
N LYS A 167 -2.70 -8.88 -17.47
CA LYS A 167 -2.52 -9.69 -16.25
C LYS A 167 -1.72 -8.94 -15.19
N MET A 168 -0.71 -8.16 -15.57
CA MET A 168 0.04 -7.33 -14.64
C MET A 168 -0.79 -6.16 -14.09
N ALA A 169 -1.56 -5.47 -14.94
CA ALA A 169 -2.46 -4.42 -14.52
C ALA A 169 -3.49 -4.95 -13.49
N ALA A 170 -4.14 -6.07 -13.80
CA ALA A 170 -5.07 -6.72 -12.87
C ALA A 170 -4.39 -7.17 -11.56
N ALA A 171 -3.13 -7.59 -11.61
CA ALA A 171 -2.37 -7.92 -10.40
C ALA A 171 -2.08 -6.67 -9.54
N ALA A 172 -1.83 -5.51 -10.16
CA ALA A 172 -1.68 -4.25 -9.43
C ALA A 172 -2.99 -3.87 -8.73
N ASP A 173 -4.13 -3.98 -9.41
CA ASP A 173 -5.45 -3.68 -8.85
C ASP A 173 -5.76 -4.61 -7.65
N ALA A 174 -5.47 -5.92 -7.79
CA ALA A 174 -5.67 -6.88 -6.70
C ALA A 174 -4.79 -6.58 -5.46
N ILE A 175 -3.59 -6.04 -5.65
CA ILE A 175 -2.72 -5.63 -4.53
C ILE A 175 -3.33 -4.44 -3.78
N GLU A 176 -3.93 -3.48 -4.48
CA GLU A 176 -4.59 -2.33 -3.85
C GLU A 176 -5.86 -2.74 -3.10
N GLU A 177 -6.64 -3.63 -3.70
CA GLU A 177 -7.83 -4.19 -3.06
C GLU A 177 -7.46 -4.90 -1.75
N LEU A 178 -6.41 -5.72 -1.77
CA LEU A 178 -5.88 -6.37 -0.56
C LEU A 178 -5.45 -5.35 0.50
N GLN A 179 -4.78 -4.26 0.12
CA GLN A 179 -4.38 -3.22 1.07
C GLN A 179 -5.59 -2.54 1.71
N SER A 180 -6.66 -2.29 0.95
CA SER A 180 -7.92 -1.77 1.48
C SER A 180 -8.53 -2.71 2.53
N TYR A 181 -8.55 -4.02 2.27
CA TYR A 181 -9.04 -4.99 3.26
C TYR A 181 -8.18 -5.06 4.52
N ILE A 182 -6.85 -4.94 4.39
CA ILE A 182 -5.95 -4.89 5.54
C ILE A 182 -6.25 -3.67 6.42
N TRP A 183 -6.48 -2.51 5.82
CA TRP A 183 -6.81 -1.29 6.57
C TRP A 183 -8.16 -1.41 7.29
N GLN A 184 -9.16 -1.99 6.62
CA GLN A 184 -10.46 -2.26 7.25
C GLN A 184 -10.34 -3.23 8.43
N ALA A 185 -9.57 -4.31 8.26
CA ALA A 185 -9.34 -5.29 9.33
C ALA A 185 -8.62 -4.65 10.53
N GLN A 186 -7.61 -3.80 10.29
CA GLN A 186 -6.91 -3.07 11.34
C GLN A 186 -7.83 -2.09 12.09
N ALA A 187 -8.73 -1.40 11.37
CA ALA A 187 -9.71 -0.53 12.00
C ALA A 187 -10.69 -1.31 12.90
N ILE A 188 -11.16 -2.48 12.46
CA ILE A 188 -12.01 -3.36 13.25
C ILE A 188 -11.26 -3.88 14.48
N GLU A 189 -10.02 -4.33 14.31
CA GLU A 189 -9.18 -4.81 15.42
C GLU A 189 -8.99 -3.73 16.49
N ALA A 190 -8.79 -2.48 16.07
CA ALA A 190 -8.69 -1.34 16.99
C ALA A 190 -9.98 -1.12 17.80
N ILE A 191 -11.14 -1.22 17.15
CA ILE A 191 -12.45 -1.09 17.80
C ILE A 191 -12.66 -2.24 18.80
N LEU A 192 -12.33 -3.47 18.44
CA LEU A 192 -12.46 -4.63 19.32
C LEU A 192 -11.58 -4.52 20.55
N LYS A 193 -10.32 -4.06 20.40
CA LYS A 193 -9.42 -3.82 21.54
C LYS A 193 -9.98 -2.77 22.49
N ARG A 194 -10.50 -1.68 21.95
CA ARG A 194 -11.15 -0.64 22.76
C ARG A 194 -12.36 -1.19 23.52
N LEU A 195 -13.23 -1.94 22.85
CA LEU A 195 -14.43 -2.50 23.48
C LEU A 195 -14.08 -3.47 24.61
N ALA A 196 -13.03 -4.29 24.43
CA ALA A 196 -12.54 -5.16 25.48
C ALA A 196 -12.06 -4.36 26.70
N THR A 197 -11.25 -3.32 26.50
CA THR A 197 -10.80 -2.43 27.58
C THR A 197 -11.96 -1.72 28.27
N ASP A 198 -12.92 -1.18 27.52
CA ASP A 198 -14.10 -0.52 28.09
C ASP A 198 -14.93 -1.52 28.93
N SER A 199 -15.03 -2.78 28.50
CA SER A 199 -15.71 -3.85 29.26
C SER A 199 -14.97 -4.20 30.55
N ASP A 200 -13.64 -4.30 30.52
CA ASP A 200 -12.83 -4.60 31.70
C ASP A 200 -12.99 -3.50 32.75
N VAL A 201 -12.95 -2.23 32.34
CA VAL A 201 -13.16 -1.07 33.23
C VAL A 201 -14.56 -1.08 33.85
N LEU A 202 -15.60 -1.39 33.06
CA LEU A 202 -16.96 -1.48 33.57
C LEU A 202 -17.13 -2.62 34.58
N TYR A 203 -16.50 -3.77 34.33
CA TYR A 203 -16.52 -4.90 35.25
C TYR A 203 -15.80 -4.58 36.56
N GLU A 204 -14.64 -3.95 36.51
CA GLU A 204 -13.93 -3.46 37.70
C GLU A 204 -14.79 -2.46 38.49
N ALA A 205 -15.43 -1.49 37.81
CA ALA A 205 -16.31 -0.53 38.48
C ALA A 205 -17.52 -1.19 39.17
N LEU A 206 -18.09 -2.25 38.57
CA LEU A 206 -19.20 -2.99 39.15
C LEU A 206 -18.75 -3.85 40.35
N THR A 207 -17.59 -4.49 40.29
CA THR A 207 -17.06 -5.31 41.40
C THR A 207 -16.62 -4.49 42.62
N VAL A 208 -16.23 -3.22 42.41
CA VAL A 208 -15.96 -2.27 43.51
C VAL A 208 -17.26 -1.77 44.18
N SER A 209 -18.41 -1.84 43.48
CA SER A 209 -19.68 -1.30 43.96
C SER A 209 -20.44 -2.17 44.99
N GLU A 210 -20.05 -3.44 45.19
CA GLU A 210 -20.65 -4.29 46.24
C GLU A 210 -19.93 -4.23 47.60
N ALA A 211 -18.74 -3.61 47.69
CA ALA A 211 -17.99 -3.58 48.96
C ALA A 211 -18.13 -2.28 49.77
N GLU A 212 -18.43 -1.10 49.19
CA GLU A 212 -18.26 0.15 49.96
C GLU A 212 -19.33 1.27 49.80
N GLN A 213 -20.38 1.15 48.98
CA GLN A 213 -21.18 2.34 48.62
C GLN A 213 -22.66 2.41 49.02
N THR A 214 -23.20 1.49 49.82
CA THR A 214 -24.61 1.60 50.27
C THR A 214 -24.82 2.49 51.50
N GLN A 215 -23.78 2.99 52.20
CA GLN A 215 -23.99 3.72 53.47
C GLN A 215 -23.39 5.14 53.62
N LYS A 216 -22.63 5.70 52.68
CA LYS A 216 -22.01 7.05 52.89
C LYS A 216 -22.22 8.12 51.81
N ALA A 217 -22.71 7.77 50.62
CA ALA A 217 -22.82 8.73 49.52
C ALA A 217 -24.17 9.47 49.43
N VAL A 218 -25.26 8.90 49.95
CA VAL A 218 -26.60 9.54 49.89
C VAL A 218 -26.79 10.60 50.98
N GLN A 219 -26.00 10.57 52.07
CA GLN A 219 -26.16 11.50 53.19
C GLN A 219 -25.14 12.64 53.26
N SER A 220 -24.07 12.67 52.44
CA SER A 220 -22.94 13.62 52.66
C SER A 220 -22.58 14.54 51.49
N LYS A 221 -23.26 14.45 50.35
CA LYS A 221 -23.04 15.33 49.18
C LYS A 221 -24.21 16.26 48.84
N ALA A 222 -25.33 16.19 49.57
CA ALA A 222 -26.44 17.12 49.40
C ALA A 222 -26.25 18.45 50.16
N ASP A 223 -25.41 18.50 51.21
CA ASP A 223 -25.32 19.68 52.10
C ASP A 223 -23.93 20.33 52.21
N LYS A 224 -23.00 20.05 51.28
CA LYS A 224 -21.63 20.64 51.29
C LYS A 224 -21.28 21.53 50.10
N GLN A 225 -22.26 21.94 49.30
CA GLN A 225 -22.02 22.88 48.20
C GLN A 225 -22.86 24.14 48.39
N ASP A 226 -22.16 25.28 48.32
CA ASP A 226 -22.66 26.64 48.11
C ASP A 226 -22.78 27.55 49.36
N CYS A 227 -21.79 27.52 50.26
CA CYS A 227 -21.60 28.54 51.32
C CYS A 227 -21.58 29.97 50.76
N ASP A 228 -21.17 30.14 49.51
CA ASP A 228 -21.06 31.42 48.82
C ASP A 228 -22.42 32.08 48.52
N ARG A 229 -23.54 31.35 48.65
CA ARG A 229 -24.90 31.91 48.54
C ARG A 229 -25.36 32.65 49.80
N HIS A 230 -24.67 32.49 50.93
CA HIS A 230 -25.08 33.07 52.19
C HIS A 230 -24.39 34.42 52.40
N ASN A 231 -25.18 35.49 52.33
CA ASN A 231 -24.71 36.88 52.44
C ASN A 231 -24.93 37.49 53.85
N THR A 232 -25.49 36.72 54.78
CA THR A 232 -25.68 37.14 56.18
C THR A 232 -25.11 36.11 57.15
N ASN A 233 -24.71 36.56 58.35
CA ASN A 233 -24.18 35.69 59.39
C ASN A 233 -25.17 34.57 59.76
N GLU A 234 -26.46 34.90 59.94
CA GLU A 234 -27.51 33.94 60.30
C GLU A 234 -27.71 32.84 59.24
N THR A 235 -27.71 33.22 57.95
CA THR A 235 -27.86 32.25 56.86
C THR A 235 -26.60 31.40 56.67
N CYS A 236 -25.41 31.97 56.90
CA CYS A 236 -24.13 31.28 56.80
C CYS A 236 -23.94 30.20 57.88
N THR A 237 -24.24 30.51 59.15
CA THR A 237 -24.10 29.54 60.24
C THR A 237 -25.13 28.42 60.17
N THR A 238 -26.30 28.70 59.61
CA THR A 238 -27.36 27.70 59.40
C THR A 238 -27.00 26.70 58.30
N GLY A 239 -26.24 27.13 57.27
CA GLY A 239 -25.71 26.28 56.20
C GLY A 239 -24.42 25.52 56.56
N ASP A 240 -24.09 25.41 57.85
CA ASP A 240 -22.90 24.72 58.37
C ASP A 240 -21.54 25.29 57.90
N CYS A 241 -21.54 26.54 57.47
CA CYS A 241 -20.36 27.30 57.03
C CYS A 241 -19.79 28.18 58.17
N LYS A 242 -18.58 28.71 57.98
CA LYS A 242 -17.88 29.62 58.88
C LYS A 242 -18.02 31.06 58.39
N TRP A 243 -18.53 31.93 59.24
CA TRP A 243 -18.59 33.37 58.97
C TRP A 243 -17.30 34.06 59.43
N GLU A 244 -16.62 34.77 58.54
CA GLU A 244 -15.42 35.54 58.85
C GLU A 244 -15.69 37.05 58.68
N GLY A 245 -15.57 37.79 59.78
CA GLY A 245 -15.70 39.25 59.80
C GLY A 245 -14.47 39.91 60.42
N LYS A 246 -13.59 40.46 59.59
CA LYS A 246 -12.55 41.41 60.01
C LYS A 246 -12.44 42.54 58.98
N ASP A 247 -12.26 43.76 59.48
CA ASP A 247 -12.01 44.98 58.70
C ASP A 247 -13.05 45.30 57.61
N GLY A 248 -14.33 45.18 57.96
CA GLY A 248 -15.45 45.64 57.12
C GLY A 248 -15.78 44.73 55.93
N LYS A 249 -15.05 43.63 55.72
CA LYS A 249 -15.42 42.57 54.76
C LYS A 249 -16.08 41.41 55.51
N LYS A 250 -17.21 40.95 54.96
CA LYS A 250 -18.09 39.92 55.51
C LYS A 250 -18.18 38.79 54.50
N GLU A 251 -17.54 37.66 54.77
CA GLU A 251 -17.53 36.51 53.87
C GLU A 251 -17.92 35.22 54.62
N CYS A 252 -18.79 34.42 54.00
CA CYS A 252 -19.17 33.09 54.47
C CYS A 252 -18.32 32.04 53.73
N LYS A 253 -17.57 31.21 54.45
CA LYS A 253 -16.65 30.21 53.87
C LYS A 253 -16.94 28.82 54.41
N PRO A 254 -16.59 27.75 53.68
CA PRO A 254 -16.64 26.39 54.23
C PRO A 254 -15.77 26.26 55.49
N LYS A 255 -16.20 25.45 56.47
CA LYS A 255 -15.37 25.13 57.64
C LYS A 255 -14.17 24.28 57.17
N GLU A 256 -12.95 24.77 57.36
CA GLU A 256 -11.72 24.00 57.09
C GLU A 256 -11.69 22.76 58.00
N GLY A 257 -11.60 21.57 57.39
CA GLY A 257 -11.36 20.34 58.13
C GLY A 257 -9.90 20.27 58.60
N GLU A 258 -9.69 19.95 59.87
CA GLU A 258 -8.36 19.70 60.43
C GLU A 258 -7.64 18.58 59.66
N GLY A 259 -6.46 18.89 59.13
CA GLY A 259 -5.53 17.89 58.60
C GLY A 259 -5.35 17.90 57.08
N GLN A 260 -4.68 18.92 56.54
CA GLN A 260 -3.71 18.78 55.45
C GLN A 260 -2.89 20.07 55.28
N THR A 261 -1.71 20.08 55.90
CA THR A 261 -0.66 21.04 55.63
C THR A 261 -0.04 20.77 54.26
N ASN A 262 -0.29 21.69 53.33
CA ASN A 262 0.51 22.09 52.16
C ASN A 262 1.42 21.05 51.49
N ILE A 263 1.04 20.60 50.29
CA ILE A 263 1.90 20.79 49.10
C ILE A 263 1.03 21.27 47.93
N THR A 264 1.47 22.42 47.41
CA THR A 264 1.05 23.18 46.22
C THR A 264 0.64 22.36 44.99
N ALA A 265 -0.47 22.80 44.37
CA ALA A 265 -0.86 22.47 43.00
C ALA A 265 -0.14 23.38 41.98
N GLU A 266 0.56 22.72 41.06
CA GLU A 266 0.87 23.01 39.65
C GLU A 266 0.73 24.43 39.06
N THR A 267 1.75 24.84 38.29
CA THR A 267 1.60 25.09 36.84
C THR A 267 2.93 24.80 36.13
N GLY A 268 2.91 23.90 35.14
CA GLY A 268 4.02 23.73 34.18
C GLY A 268 4.33 22.29 33.80
N ALA A 269 3.62 21.77 32.81
CA ALA A 269 3.77 20.43 32.27
C ALA A 269 5.10 20.20 31.51
N GLY A 270 5.65 18.98 31.67
CA GLY A 270 6.16 18.18 30.55
C GLY A 270 7.67 18.06 30.40
N ALA A 271 8.28 17.10 31.10
CA ALA A 271 9.66 16.68 30.87
C ALA A 271 9.79 15.59 29.78
N ALA A 272 10.91 15.72 29.06
CA ALA A 272 11.60 14.85 28.12
C ALA A 272 11.30 13.33 28.08
N GLY A 273 11.44 12.74 26.88
CA GLY A 273 11.66 11.31 26.70
C GLY A 273 11.73 10.87 25.24
N GLY A 274 12.95 10.61 24.76
CA GLY A 274 13.18 9.99 23.46
C GLY A 274 13.02 8.46 23.47
N ALA A 275 12.80 7.95 22.26
CA ALA A 275 12.95 6.58 21.78
C ALA A 275 11.93 5.50 22.19
N GLY A 276 11.08 5.14 21.22
CA GLY A 276 10.72 3.74 20.96
C GLY A 276 9.28 3.31 21.24
N ALA A 277 8.30 3.78 20.45
CA ALA A 277 7.13 2.99 20.03
C ALA A 277 6.19 3.82 19.14
N THR A 278 6.11 3.40 17.87
CA THR A 278 4.95 3.44 16.95
C THR A 278 3.78 4.39 17.27
N VAL A 279 3.79 5.48 16.51
CA VAL A 279 2.82 6.56 16.37
C VAL A 279 1.39 6.04 16.08
N TRP A 280 0.54 5.94 17.10
CA TRP A 280 -0.90 5.64 16.97
C TRP A 280 -1.80 6.85 17.27
N GLY A 281 -1.27 8.00 17.71
CA GLY A 281 -2.11 9.12 18.18
C GLY A 281 -2.21 10.37 17.29
N SER A 282 -1.39 10.53 16.24
CA SER A 282 -1.13 11.88 15.70
C SER A 282 -1.68 12.19 14.30
N HIS A 283 -2.35 11.24 13.62
CA HIS A 283 -2.83 11.50 12.25
C HIS A 283 -4.26 12.07 12.14
N PHE A 284 -4.99 12.25 13.24
CA PHE A 284 -6.38 12.71 13.20
C PHE A 284 -6.67 13.93 14.10
N ASN A 285 -5.72 14.86 14.23
CA ASN A 285 -5.98 16.16 14.87
C ASN A 285 -6.53 17.21 13.88
N ASP A 286 -6.68 16.84 12.61
CA ASP A 286 -7.09 17.75 11.53
C ASP A 286 -8.48 17.38 11.01
N LYS A 287 -9.46 18.20 11.41
CA LYS A 287 -10.87 18.07 11.03
C LYS A 287 -11.08 18.14 9.51
N GLU A 288 -10.29 18.93 8.79
CA GLU A 288 -10.45 19.09 7.34
C GLU A 288 -9.92 17.87 6.58
N LYS A 289 -8.85 17.23 7.07
CA LYS A 289 -8.40 15.95 6.52
C LYS A 289 -9.38 14.81 6.79
N CYS A 290 -9.99 14.77 7.97
CA CYS A 290 -11.05 13.81 8.29
C CYS A 290 -12.26 13.94 7.35
N LYS A 291 -12.66 15.17 7.00
CA LYS A 291 -13.74 15.44 6.05
C LYS A 291 -13.39 15.00 4.63
N LYS A 292 -12.20 15.32 4.12
CA LYS A 292 -11.76 14.93 2.77
C LYS A 292 -11.77 13.41 2.56
N MET A 293 -11.47 12.62 3.59
CA MET A 293 -11.52 11.16 3.50
C MET A 293 -12.94 10.60 3.35
N ASN A 294 -13.95 11.39 3.68
CA ASN A 294 -15.36 11.00 3.54
C ASN A 294 -15.97 11.48 2.21
N GLU A 295 -15.27 12.29 1.41
CA GLU A 295 -15.78 12.75 0.11
C GLU A 295 -15.91 11.57 -0.87
N GLY A 296 -17.09 11.43 -1.47
CA GLY A 296 -17.39 10.34 -2.41
C GLY A 296 -17.55 8.96 -1.77
N LYS A 297 -17.70 8.87 -0.44
CA LYS A 297 -17.94 7.60 0.27
C LYS A 297 -19.37 7.53 0.81
N GLU A 298 -20.03 6.41 0.58
CA GLU A 298 -21.39 6.14 1.11
C GLU A 298 -21.40 5.95 2.64
N LYS A 299 -20.26 5.62 3.25
CA LYS A 299 -20.10 5.46 4.69
C LYS A 299 -18.89 6.25 5.18
N PRO A 300 -18.99 6.95 6.34
CA PRO A 300 -17.88 7.75 6.85
C PRO A 300 -16.72 6.84 7.29
N VAL A 301 -15.54 7.12 6.76
CA VAL A 301 -14.27 6.49 7.11
C VAL A 301 -13.70 7.11 8.40
N CYS A 302 -14.00 8.39 8.63
CA CYS A 302 -13.60 9.15 9.80
C CYS A 302 -14.80 9.88 10.42
N VAL A 303 -15.00 9.77 11.74
CA VAL A 303 -16.11 10.44 12.46
C VAL A 303 -15.52 11.35 13.54
N TRP A 304 -15.76 12.66 13.39
CA TRP A 304 -15.36 13.67 14.37
C TRP A 304 -16.46 13.83 15.44
N LYS A 305 -16.15 13.58 16.71
CA LYS A 305 -17.07 13.91 17.82
C LYS A 305 -16.93 15.39 18.17
N LYS A 306 -18.07 16.09 18.29
CA LYS A 306 -18.14 17.46 18.84
C LYS A 306 -17.90 17.44 20.33
#